data_AF-A0A069RKK4-F1
#
_entry.id   AF-A0A069RKK4-F1
#
_cell.length_a   1.000
_cell.length_b   1.000
_cell.length_c   1.000
_cell.angle_alpha   90.00
_cell.angle_beta   90.00
_cell.angle_gamma   90.00
#
_symmetry.space_group_name_H-M   'P 1'
#
loop_
_entity.id
_entity.type
_entity.pdbx_description
1 polymer ?
#
loop_
_entity_poly.entity_id
_entity_poly.type
_entity_poly.pdbx_seq_one_letter_code
_entity_poly.pdbx_strand_id
1 'polypeptide(L)' 'MKIVDKKNYDIQMFLKIQEATVILGAAIRRKEELEKKMGLNEEEVTEKETLKSIISEIEKILQ' A
#
# COMPACT_ATOMS: atom_id res chain seq x y z
N MET A 1 30.66 5.98 6.15
CA MET A 1 29.78 6.05 4.97
C MET A 1 30.06 7.37 4.26
N LYS A 2 30.35 7.38 2.95
CA LYS A 2 30.63 8.64 2.23
C LYS A 2 29.33 9.43 2.10
N ILE A 3 29.42 10.77 1.98
CA ILE A 3 28.24 11.66 1.86
C ILE A 3 27.34 11.22 0.69
N VAL A 4 27.93 10.77 -0.41
CA VAL A 4 27.22 10.27 -1.60
C VAL A 4 26.39 9.02 -1.28
N ASP A 5 26.94 8.05 -0.54
CA ASP A 5 26.21 6.83 -0.16
C ASP A 5 24.98 7.15 0.70
N LYS A 6 25.11 8.14 1.59
CA LYS A 6 23.98 8.63 2.41
C LYS A 6 22.89 9.25 1.55
N LYS A 7 23.26 10.10 0.59
CA LYS A 7 22.28 10.72 -0.32
C LYS A 7 21.57 9.71 -1.20
N ASN A 8 22.29 8.70 -1.69
CA ASN A 8 21.69 7.61 -2.47
C ASN A 8 20.70 6.81 -1.61
N TYR A 9 21.05 6.49 -0.36
CA TYR A 9 20.14 5.85 0.58
C TYR A 9 18.90 6.69 0.85
N ASP A 10 19.06 7.98 1.13
CA ASP A 10 17.95 8.92 1.39
C ASP A 10 17.00 9.01 0.18
N ILE A 11 17.54 9.07 -1.03
CA ILE A 11 16.73 9.09 -2.27
C ILE A 11 15.98 7.78 -2.45
N GLN A 12 16.63 6.63 -2.27
CA GLN A 12 15.97 5.33 -2.39
C GLN A 12 14.87 5.14 -1.34
N MET A 13 15.12 5.56 -0.10
CA MET A 13 14.11 5.60 0.96
C MET A 13 12.90 6.46 0.56
N PHE A 14 13.15 7.67 0.05
CA PHE A 14 12.09 8.55 -0.42
C PHE A 14 11.25 7.93 -1.55
N LEU A 15 11.90 7.33 -2.56
CA LEU A 15 11.20 6.66 -3.66
C LEU A 15 10.35 5.49 -3.16
N LYS A 16 10.87 4.66 -2.25
CA LYS A 16 10.11 3.55 -1.64
C LYS A 16 8.89 4.03 -0.85
N ILE A 17 9.01 5.14 -0.12
CA ILE A 17 7.89 5.75 0.61
C ILE A 17 6.82 6.26 -0.38
N GLN A 18 7.23 6.87 -1.49
CA GLN A 18 6.30 7.31 -2.53
C GLN A 18 5.56 6.12 -3.16
N GLU A 19 6.27 5.06 -3.53
CA GLU A 19 5.69 3.84 -4.08
C GLU A 19 4.68 3.20 -3.11
N ALA A 20 5.08 3.04 -1.84
CA ALA A 20 4.20 2.54 -0.79
C ALA A 20 2.93 3.39 -0.64
N THR A 21 3.06 4.71 -0.67
CA THR A 21 1.92 5.65 -0.59
C THR A 21 0.95 5.48 -1.76
N VAL A 22 1.47 5.30 -2.98
CA VAL A 22 0.65 5.10 -4.18
C VAL A 22 -0.12 3.78 -4.11
N ILE A 23 0.55 2.69 -3.70
CA ILE A 23 -0.06 1.38 -3.55
C ILE A 23 -1.13 1.41 -2.45
N LEU A 24 -0.84 2.05 -1.31
CA LEU A 24 -1.80 2.23 -0.23
C LEU A 24 -3.09 2.92 -0.72
N GLY A 25 -2.94 4.03 -1.44
CA GLY A 25 -4.08 4.77 -1.99
C GLY A 25 -4.90 3.94 -2.98
N ALA A 26 -4.24 3.12 -3.82
CA ALA A 26 -4.94 2.22 -4.74
C ALA A 26 -5.69 1.10 -3.99
N ALA A 27 -5.05 0.48 -3.00
CA ALA A 27 -5.66 -0.59 -2.20
C ALA A 27 -6.86 -0.11 -1.39
N ILE A 28 -6.76 1.08 -0.76
CA ILE A 28 -7.88 1.71 -0.03
C ILE A 28 -9.06 1.95 -0.97
N ARG A 29 -8.82 2.59 -2.13
CA ARG A 29 -9.89 2.86 -3.11
C ARG A 29 -10.59 1.58 -3.55
N ARG A 30 -9.83 0.54 -3.90
CA ARG A 30 -10.40 -0.74 -4.32
C ARG A 30 -11.21 -1.41 -3.22
N LYS A 31 -10.72 -1.37 -1.98
CA LYS A 31 -11.46 -1.87 -0.81
C LYS A 31 -12.78 -1.11 -0.62
N GLU A 32 -12.76 0.22 -0.74
CA GLU A 32 -13.98 1.04 -0.64
C GLU A 32 -14.98 0.75 -1.78
N GLU A 33 -14.51 0.51 -3.00
CA GLU A 33 -15.36 0.08 -4.11
C GLU A 33 -16.09 -1.23 -3.79
N LEU A 34 -15.36 -2.22 -3.25
CA LEU A 34 -15.94 -3.49 -2.81
C LEU A 34 -16.91 -3.28 -1.64
N GLU A 35 -16.64 -2.36 -0.72
CA GLU A 35 -17.56 -2.05 0.39
C GLU A 35 -18.86 -1.39 -0.05
N LYS A 36 -18.84 -0.64 -1.16
CA LYS A 36 -20.03 0.03 -1.72
C LYS A 36 -20.83 -0.86 -2.66
N LYS A 37 -20.29 -2.01 -3.09
CA LYS A 37 -20.97 -2.93 -4.01
C LYS A 37 -22.09 -3.69 -3.28
N MET A 38 -23.31 -3.68 -3.82
CA MET A 38 -24.40 -4.51 -3.28
C MET A 38 -24.19 -5.98 -3.65
N GLY A 39 -23.69 -6.77 -2.71
CA GLY A 39 -23.38 -8.18 -2.90
C GLY A 39 -22.00 -8.38 -3.51
N LEU A 40 -21.21 -9.21 -2.83
CA LEU A 40 -19.88 -9.63 -3.27
C LEU A 40 -19.96 -11.10 -3.65
N ASN A 41 -19.27 -11.49 -4.72
CA ASN A 41 -19.00 -12.90 -4.98
C ASN A 41 -17.85 -13.41 -4.08
N GLU A 42 -17.58 -14.72 -4.06
CA GLU A 42 -16.56 -15.32 -3.19
C GLU A 42 -15.14 -14.79 -3.46
N GLU A 43 -14.82 -14.51 -4.73
CA GLU A 43 -13.54 -13.93 -5.13
C GLU A 43 -13.36 -12.52 -4.58
N GLU A 44 -14.41 -11.69 -4.66
CA GLU A 44 -14.42 -10.32 -4.16
C GLU A 44 -14.37 -10.25 -2.63
N VAL A 45 -15.00 -11.21 -1.94
CA VAL A 45 -14.86 -11.37 -0.49
C VAL A 45 -13.40 -11.68 -0.13
N THR A 46 -12.78 -12.60 -0.86
CA THR A 46 -11.38 -12.98 -0.66
C THR A 46 -10.43 -11.82 -0.96
N GLU A 47 -10.65 -11.12 -2.08
CA GLU A 47 -9.91 -9.91 -2.48
C GLU A 47 -9.97 -8.85 -1.38
N LYS A 48 -11.16 -8.60 -0.82
CA LYS A 48 -11.37 -7.62 0.25
C LYS A 48 -10.56 -7.96 1.51
N GLU A 49 -10.48 -9.23 1.91
CA GLU A 49 -9.66 -9.65 3.06
C GLU A 49 -8.16 -9.53 2.77
N THR A 50 -7.72 -9.90 1.56
CA THR A 50 -6.32 -9.69 1.13
C THR A 50 -5.94 -8.21 1.14
N LEU A 51 -6.82 -7.33 0.65
CA LEU A 51 -6.61 -5.89 0.66
C LEU A 51 -6.45 -5.33 2.07
N LYS A 52 -7.20 -5.83 3.07
CA LYS A 52 -7.01 -5.42 4.47
C LYS A 52 -5.61 -5.77 4.98
N SER A 53 -5.08 -6.95 4.66
CA SER A 53 -3.72 -7.36 5.05
C SER A 53 -2.67 -6.47 4.40
N ILE A 54 -2.78 -6.25 3.08
CA ILE A 54 -1.85 -5.40 2.31
C ILE A 54 -1.83 -3.98 2.86
N ILE A 55 -3.02 -3.39 3.11
CA ILE A 55 -3.14 -2.05 3.69
C ILE A 55 -2.40 -1.97 5.03
N SER A 56 -2.64 -2.93 5.93
CA SER A 56 -1.98 -2.95 7.24
C SER A 56 -0.46 -3.09 7.16
N GLU A 57 0.05 -3.89 6.22
CA GLU A 57 1.49 -4.04 5.99
C GLU A 57 2.14 -2.77 5.46
N ILE A 58 1.48 -2.10 4.51
CA ILE A 58 1.99 -0.85 3.94
C ILE A 58 1.93 0.29 4.96
N GLU A 59 0.88 0.37 5.78
CA GLU A 59 0.79 1.35 6.86
C GLU A 59 1.96 1.22 7.85
N LYS A 60 2.45 0.01 8.13
CA LYS A 60 3.64 -0.21 8.98
C LYS A 60 4.94 0.28 8.34
N ILE A 61 5.04 0.31 7.02
CA ILE A 61 6.22 0.83 6.30
C ILE A 61 6.24 2.37 6.33
N LEU A 62 5.06 2.99 6.37
CA LEU A 62 4.90 4.45 6.34
C LEU A 62 4.94 5.13 7.72
N GLN A 63 4.82 4.35 8.81
CA GLN A 63 4.97 4.81 10.21
C GLN A 63 6.43 4.83 10.65
#